data_AF-A0A7J6X8G4-F1
#
_entry.id   AF-A0A7J6X8G4-F1
#
_cell.length_a   1.000
_cell.length_b   1.000
_cell.length_c   1.000
_cell.angle_alpha   90.00
_cell.angle_beta   90.00
_cell.angle_gamma   90.00
#
_symmetry.space_group_name_H-M   'P 1'
#
loop_
_entity.id
_entity.type
_entity.pdbx_description
1 polymer ?
#
loop_
_entity_poly.entity_id
_entity_poly.type
_entity_poly.pdbx_seq_one_letter_code
_entity_poly.pdbx_strand_id
1 'polypeptide(L)'
;MIDDRVSQYCKWETYTSREAAVNYVKDIAIPHPWFKAICLESRPIGAIYVTPFTGGDRCRGELSYALGSKYWGQGIATKAVKMVVNCIFNEWPDLPKK
;
A
#
# COMPACT_ATOMS: atom_id res chain seq x y z
N MET A 1 2.07 -2.38 -11.44
CA MET A 1 1.68 -1.15 -12.16
C MET A 1 2.63 -1.05 -13.33
N ILE A 2 2.17 -0.80 -14.56
CA ILE A 2 3.02 -0.80 -15.79
C ILE A 2 3.82 0.51 -15.98
N ASP A 3 4.10 1.20 -14.87
CA ASP A 3 4.66 2.55 -14.86
C ASP A 3 6.04 2.50 -14.20
N ASP A 4 7.10 2.49 -15.01
CA ASP A 4 8.48 2.32 -14.55
C ASP A 4 8.93 3.41 -13.56
N ARG A 5 8.30 4.59 -13.63
CA ARG A 5 8.57 5.67 -12.67
C ARG A 5 8.18 5.30 -11.25
N VAL A 6 7.22 4.38 -11.09
CA VAL A 6 6.70 3.96 -9.78
C VAL A 6 7.60 2.92 -9.14
N SER A 7 8.14 2.00 -9.94
CA SER A 7 9.06 0.94 -9.50
C SER A 7 10.51 1.39 -9.40
N GLN A 8 10.90 2.53 -10.00
CA GLN A 8 12.28 3.02 -10.05
C GLN A 8 13.03 3.01 -8.70
N TYR A 9 12.32 3.32 -7.61
CA TYR A 9 12.88 3.36 -6.25
C TYR A 9 12.39 2.22 -5.36
N CYS A 10 11.66 1.26 -5.93
CA CYS A 10 11.13 0.11 -5.24
C CYS A 10 12.06 -1.09 -5.39
N LYS A 11 12.00 -2.02 -4.43
CA LYS A 11 12.70 -3.32 -4.54
C LYS A 11 12.03 -4.30 -5.52
N TRP A 12 10.95 -3.88 -6.19
CA TRP A 12 10.15 -4.72 -7.07
C TRP A 12 10.08 -4.11 -8.48
N GLU A 13 10.10 -4.98 -9.47
CA GLU A 13 10.09 -4.63 -10.90
C GLU A 13 8.69 -4.27 -11.39
N THR A 14 8.62 -3.41 -12.41
CA THR A 14 7.37 -3.11 -13.12
C THR A 14 6.73 -4.39 -13.62
N TYR A 15 5.41 -4.55 -13.41
CA TYR A 15 4.71 -5.70 -13.99
C TYR A 15 4.73 -5.58 -15.51
N THR A 16 5.26 -6.59 -16.19
CA THR A 16 5.41 -6.61 -17.65
C THR A 16 4.21 -7.22 -18.37
N SER A 17 3.28 -7.84 -17.63
CA SER A 17 2.09 -8.49 -18.19
C SER A 17 0.88 -8.46 -17.25
N ARG A 18 -0.30 -8.76 -17.79
CA ARG A 18 -1.53 -8.93 -17.02
C ARG A 18 -1.39 -10.11 -16.05
N GLU A 19 -0.75 -11.18 -16.48
CA GLU A 19 -0.53 -12.40 -15.70
C GLU A 19 0.36 -12.11 -14.49
N ALA A 20 1.44 -11.34 -14.67
CA ALA A 20 2.31 -10.92 -13.58
C ALA A 20 1.55 -10.08 -12.53
N ALA A 21 0.68 -9.18 -12.99
CA ALA A 21 -0.17 -8.40 -12.10
C ALA A 21 -1.17 -9.28 -11.32
N VAL A 22 -1.78 -10.27 -11.98
CA VAL A 22 -2.69 -11.23 -11.34
C VAL A 22 -1.97 -12.07 -10.29
N ASN A 23 -0.77 -12.55 -10.60
CA ASN A 23 0.03 -13.34 -9.65
C ASN A 23 0.44 -12.50 -8.44
N TYR A 24 0.86 -11.24 -8.63
CA TYR A 24 1.11 -10.34 -7.51
C TYR A 24 -0.11 -10.18 -6.60
N VAL A 25 -1.31 -10.01 -7.18
CA VAL A 25 -2.52 -9.89 -6.37
C VAL A 25 -2.77 -11.17 -5.57
N LYS A 26 -2.65 -12.34 -6.20
CA LYS A 26 -2.91 -13.64 -5.58
C LYS A 26 -1.89 -14.01 -4.50
N ASP A 27 -0.61 -13.78 -4.78
CA ASP A 27 0.48 -14.34 -4.00
C ASP A 27 1.04 -13.33 -2.99
N ILE A 28 0.86 -12.03 -3.23
CA ILE A 28 1.39 -10.95 -2.38
C ILE A 28 0.28 -10.13 -1.76
N ALA A 29 -0.64 -9.57 -2.55
CA ALA A 29 -1.61 -8.60 -2.03
C ALA A 29 -2.69 -9.26 -1.15
N ILE A 30 -3.28 -10.37 -1.58
CA ILE A 30 -4.34 -11.09 -0.84
C ILE A 30 -3.81 -11.70 0.48
N PRO A 31 -2.64 -12.37 0.51
CA PRO A 31 -2.11 -12.94 1.75
C PRO A 31 -1.58 -11.90 2.75
N HIS A 32 -1.36 -10.66 2.30
CA HIS A 32 -0.83 -9.60 3.16
C HIS A 32 -1.84 -9.22 4.26
N PRO A 33 -1.40 -9.04 5.52
CA PRO A 33 -2.31 -8.85 6.66
C PRO A 33 -3.22 -7.63 6.53
N TRP A 34 -2.75 -6.59 5.84
CA TRP A 34 -3.54 -5.40 5.58
C TRP A 34 -3.12 -4.73 4.28
N PHE A 35 -3.87 -4.96 3.21
CA PHE A 35 -3.57 -4.42 1.87
C PHE A 35 -4.85 -3.86 1.25
N LYS A 36 -4.80 -2.63 0.75
CA LYS A 36 -5.94 -1.98 0.10
C LYS A 36 -5.53 -1.29 -1.20
N ALA A 37 -6.43 -1.31 -2.17
CA ALA A 37 -6.30 -0.49 -3.37
C ALA A 37 -6.66 0.97 -3.04
N ILE A 38 -5.91 1.92 -3.63
CA ILE A 38 -6.29 3.32 -3.66
C ILE A 38 -7.13 3.51 -4.93
N CYS A 39 -8.41 3.83 -4.76
CA CYS A 39 -9.34 4.00 -5.87
C CYS A 39 -9.74 5.47 -6.05
N LEU A 40 -9.78 5.91 -7.31
CA LEU A 40 -10.39 7.17 -7.74
C LEU A 40 -11.48 6.82 -8.75
N GLU A 41 -12.72 7.25 -8.49
CA GLU A 41 -13.88 6.92 -9.33
C GLU A 41 -14.01 5.41 -9.63
N SER A 42 -13.87 4.59 -8.58
CA SER A 42 -13.88 3.12 -8.65
C SER A 42 -12.78 2.48 -9.48
N ARG A 43 -11.77 3.26 -9.93
CA ARG A 43 -10.60 2.74 -10.64
C ARG A 43 -9.40 2.67 -9.69
N PRO A 44 -8.71 1.52 -9.59
CA PRO A 44 -7.49 1.42 -8.80
C PRO A 44 -6.38 2.21 -9.48
N ILE A 45 -5.82 3.18 -8.76
CA ILE A 45 -4.72 4.06 -9.21
C ILE A 45 -3.44 3.85 -8.40
N GLY A 46 -3.50 3.02 -7.37
CA GLY A 46 -2.41 2.74 -6.45
C GLY A 46 -2.78 1.68 -5.43
N ALA A 47 -1.89 1.46 -4.48
CA ALA A 47 -2.08 0.57 -3.35
C ALA A 47 -1.47 1.18 -2.09
N ILE A 48 -2.01 0.80 -0.94
CA ILE A 48 -1.52 1.14 0.39
C ILE A 48 -1.67 -0.08 1.28
N TYR A 49 -0.63 -0.38 2.07
CA TYR A 49 -0.60 -1.55 2.93
C TYR A 49 0.17 -1.26 4.20
N VAL A 50 -0.16 -2.00 5.26
CA VAL A 50 0.49 -1.87 6.57
C VAL A 50 1.02 -3.23 7.01
N THR A 51 2.30 -3.29 7.36
CA THR A 51 2.95 -4.51 7.87
C THR A 51 3.29 -4.32 9.35
N PRO A 52 2.72 -5.12 10.26
CA PRO A 52 3.07 -5.01 11.67
C PRO A 52 4.47 -5.59 11.91
N PHE A 53 5.21 -5.02 12.85
CA PHE A 53 6.46 -5.63 13.30
C PHE A 53 6.16 -6.72 14.34
N THR A 54 7.12 -7.61 14.56
CA THR A 54 6.96 -8.78 15.44
C THR A 54 7.88 -8.69 16.66
N GLY A 55 7.64 -9.53 17.67
CA GLY A 55 8.46 -9.59 18.87
C GLY A 55 8.39 -8.32 19.72
N GLY A 56 9.55 -7.82 20.17
CA GLY A 56 9.64 -6.62 21.02
C GLY A 56 9.17 -5.33 20.34
N ASP A 57 9.09 -5.32 19.00
CA ASP A 57 8.67 -4.16 18.20
C ASP A 57 7.20 -4.19 17.79
N ARG A 58 6.37 -5.09 18.35
CA ARG A 58 4.93 -5.22 18.01
C ARG A 58 4.10 -3.94 18.15
N CYS A 59 4.60 -2.94 18.87
CA CYS A 59 3.99 -1.61 18.97
C CYS A 59 4.27 -0.70 17.76
N ARG A 60 4.93 -1.24 16.71
CA ARG A 60 5.32 -0.54 15.50
C ARG A 60 4.83 -1.30 14.27
N GLY A 61 4.74 -0.57 13.16
CA GLY A 61 4.48 -1.14 11.85
C GLY A 61 4.98 -0.20 10.76
N GLU A 62 5.11 -0.74 9.56
CA GLU A 62 5.44 0.01 8.36
C GLU A 62 4.17 0.30 7.55
N LEU A 63 3.95 1.55 7.18
CA LEU A 63 2.94 1.94 6.21
C LEU A 63 3.63 2.23 4.88
N SER A 64 3.25 1.48 3.85
CA SER A 64 3.83 1.56 2.51
C SER A 64 2.73 1.83 1.47
N TYR A 65 3.05 2.62 0.45
CA TYR A 65 2.13 2.92 -0.65
C TYR A 65 2.84 3.07 -1.99
N ALA A 66 2.08 2.84 -3.06
CA ALA A 66 2.50 3.13 -4.43
C ALA A 66 1.33 3.78 -5.18
N LEU A 67 1.62 4.80 -6.00
CA LEU A 67 0.62 5.56 -6.74
C LEU A 67 1.13 5.78 -8.16
N GLY A 68 0.25 5.64 -9.17
CA GLY A 68 0.61 5.91 -10.56
C GLY A 68 1.15 7.33 -10.74
N SER A 69 2.21 7.48 -11.51
CA SER A 69 2.92 8.76 -11.68
C SER A 69 2.05 9.88 -12.22
N LYS A 70 1.02 9.53 -13.02
CA LYS A 70 -0.03 10.44 -13.49
C LYS A 70 -0.74 11.19 -12.35
N TYR A 71 -0.80 10.59 -11.16
CA TYR A 71 -1.55 11.10 -10.00
C TYR A 71 -0.66 11.76 -8.94
N TRP A 72 0.64 11.89 -9.20
CA TRP A 72 1.58 12.56 -8.30
C TRP A 72 1.31 14.07 -8.22
N GLY A 73 1.67 14.69 -7.10
CA GLY A 73 1.48 16.13 -6.88
C GLY A 73 0.03 16.56 -6.58
N GLN A 74 -0.92 15.63 -6.52
CA GLN A 74 -2.35 15.93 -6.33
C GLN A 74 -2.85 15.71 -4.88
N GLY A 75 -1.95 15.39 -3.94
CA GLY A 75 -2.32 15.14 -2.53
C GLY A 75 -3.08 13.83 -2.26
N ILE A 76 -3.30 13.00 -3.27
CA ILE A 76 -4.04 11.72 -3.15
C ILE A 76 -3.37 10.78 -2.15
N ALA A 77 -2.05 10.57 -2.27
CA ALA A 77 -1.30 9.72 -1.35
C ALA A 77 -1.42 10.22 0.10
N THR A 78 -1.27 11.53 0.33
CA THR A 78 -1.42 12.14 1.66
C THR A 78 -2.82 11.89 2.25
N LYS A 79 -3.88 12.03 1.43
CA LYS A 79 -5.24 11.74 1.87
C LYS A 79 -5.42 10.27 2.22
N ALA A 80 -4.92 9.36 1.39
CA ALA A 80 -4.96 7.92 1.65
C ALA A 80 -4.23 7.58 2.96
N VAL A 81 -3.01 8.09 3.17
CA VAL A 81 -2.24 7.88 4.40
C VAL A 81 -3.02 8.34 5.63
N LYS A 82 -3.62 9.54 5.62
CA LYS A 82 -4.42 10.03 6.76
C LYS A 82 -5.60 9.12 7.07
N MET A 83 -6.30 8.62 6.05
CA MET A 83 -7.41 7.68 6.23
C MET A 83 -6.94 6.36 6.82
N VAL A 84 -5.85 5.79 6.31
CA VAL A 84 -5.28 4.53 6.79
C VAL A 84 -4.79 4.65 8.23
N VAL A 85 -4.07 5.72 8.57
CA VAL A 85 -3.58 5.95 9.93
C VAL A 85 -4.74 6.02 10.93
N ASN A 86 -5.82 6.72 10.60
CA ASN A 86 -7.02 6.78 11.45
C ASN A 86 -7.71 5.41 11.59
N CYS A 87 -7.63 4.56 10.57
CA CYS A 87 -8.24 3.23 10.55
C CYS A 87 -7.41 2.22 11.34
N ILE A 88 -6.10 2.17 11.08
CA ILE A 88 -5.23 1.10 11.56
C ILE A 88 -5.05 1.14 13.07
N PHE A 89 -5.00 2.34 13.68
CA PHE A 89 -4.94 2.47 15.14
C PHE A 89 -6.23 2.06 15.87
N ASN A 90 -7.35 1.92 15.14
CA ASN A 90 -8.57 1.35 15.70
C ASN A 90 -8.63 -0.17 15.50
N GLU A 91 -8.11 -0.66 14.37
CA GLU A 91 -8.10 -2.09 14.05
C GLU A 91 -7.01 -2.85 14.81
N TRP A 92 -5.86 -2.24 15.07
CA TRP A 92 -4.69 -2.87 15.70
C TRP A 92 -4.37 -2.21 17.06
N PRO A 93 -5.00 -2.67 18.15
CA PRO A 93 -4.89 -2.04 19.46
C PRO A 93 -3.48 -2.13 20.08
N ASP A 94 -2.64 -3.05 19.60
CA ASP A 94 -1.24 -3.16 20.00
C ASP A 94 -0.38 -1.99 19.48
N LEU A 95 -0.88 -1.23 18.48
CA LEU A 95 -0.26 0.01 18.02
C LEU A 95 -0.77 1.18 18.88
N PRO A 96 0.09 1.82 19.70
CA PRO A 96 -0.33 2.94 20.52
C PRO A 96 -0.67 4.15 19.66
N LYS A 97 -1.83 4.77 19.92
CA LYS A 97 -2.15 6.11 19.42
C LYS A 97 -1.22 7.12 20.11
N LYS A 98 -0.57 7.98 19.34
CA LYS A 98 0.15 9.14 19.87
C LYS A 98 -0.77 10.35 19.95
#